data_AF-A0A7Y4JXE7-F1
#
_entry.id   AF-A0A7Y4JXE7-F1
#
_cell.length_a   1.000
_cell.length_b   1.000
_cell.length_c   1.000
_cell.angle_alpha   90.00
_cell.angle_beta   90.00
_cell.angle_gamma   90.00
#
_symmetry.space_group_name_H-M   'P 1'
#
loop_
_entity.id
_entity.type
_entity.pdbx_description
1 polymer ?
#
loop_
_entity_poly.entity_id
_entity_poly.type
_entity_poly.pdbx_seq_one_letter_code
_entity_poly.pdbx_strand_id
1 'polypeptide(L)'
;PAPVVVARQTSDSFESAPAARRGGPALGGATPTATPTPVGTAGTTVQTNGGTVADYQVGPPRRPDIHHDNGFLQNPNDPNDPNPIPTESPGLGDYAARAEWELKLSAARAAQGIPGVPHNNIPDGLDTYDHFLHGNGADRHFDYERFVSTDPAGQAVLTNSTRDTQQAAEAAYNQMIARDPSLAGKPVTFQITGSQIGVGSSEQFPYPETENWQKAIGGHSVWNSATVTVYPPETPGGKPRFEMDMTLHAEDRYNFNPGQQDINTGTPDAANGRLERTGLGHQYTNYGTLQRHVTWNEGSPENATSRPIGGR
;
A
#
# COMPACT_ATOMS: atom_id res chain seq x y z
N PRO A 1 34.47 -9.28 -39.67
CA PRO A 1 34.14 -9.90 -38.36
C PRO A 1 33.49 -8.86 -37.43
N ALA A 2 32.16 -8.82 -37.46
CA ALA A 2 31.31 -7.94 -36.66
C ALA A 2 30.53 -8.79 -35.63
N PRO A 3 30.19 -8.26 -34.45
CA PRO A 3 29.50 -9.03 -33.42
C PRO A 3 28.00 -9.16 -33.73
N VAL A 4 27.49 -10.37 -33.52
CA VAL A 4 26.08 -10.73 -33.65
C VAL A 4 25.31 -10.26 -32.41
N VAL A 5 24.32 -9.41 -32.63
CA VAL A 5 23.32 -8.99 -31.64
C VAL A 5 22.27 -10.09 -31.52
N VAL A 6 22.17 -10.70 -30.34
CA VAL A 6 21.09 -11.64 -30.00
C VAL A 6 19.96 -10.86 -29.37
N ALA A 7 18.89 -10.65 -30.14
CA ALA A 7 17.62 -10.15 -29.64
C ALA A 7 16.94 -11.24 -28.78
N ARG A 8 16.67 -10.92 -27.51
CA ARG A 8 15.72 -11.71 -26.70
C ARG A 8 14.31 -11.20 -26.98
N GLN A 9 13.52 -12.02 -27.67
CA GLN A 9 12.07 -11.86 -27.75
C GLN A 9 11.45 -12.13 -26.38
N THR A 10 10.76 -11.13 -25.84
CA THR A 10 9.72 -11.29 -24.82
C THR A 10 8.47 -11.78 -25.54
N SER A 11 8.05 -13.02 -25.27
CA SER A 11 6.75 -13.51 -25.72
C SER A 11 5.69 -13.16 -24.68
N ASP A 12 5.01 -12.05 -24.92
CA ASP A 12 3.65 -11.81 -24.44
C ASP A 12 2.72 -12.91 -24.97
N SER A 13 1.94 -13.51 -24.08
CA SER A 13 0.71 -14.21 -24.45
C SER A 13 -0.22 -14.34 -23.24
N PHE A 14 -0.91 -13.24 -22.94
CA PHE A 14 -2.22 -13.27 -22.29
C PHE A 14 -3.31 -13.40 -23.38
N GLU A 15 -4.40 -14.09 -23.03
CA GLU A 15 -5.65 -14.26 -23.80
C GLU A 15 -5.67 -15.25 -24.97
N SER A 16 -6.25 -16.44 -24.72
CA SER A 16 -7.47 -16.96 -25.38
C SER A 16 -7.45 -18.48 -25.52
N ALA A 17 -8.45 -19.16 -24.94
CA ALA A 17 -8.92 -20.44 -25.47
C ALA A 17 -10.46 -20.51 -25.36
N PRO A 18 -11.18 -20.77 -26.47
CA PRO A 18 -12.64 -20.83 -26.48
C PRO A 18 -13.16 -22.21 -26.06
N ALA A 19 -14.44 -22.20 -25.71
CA ALA A 19 -15.24 -23.31 -25.21
C ALA A 19 -15.23 -24.57 -26.08
N ALA A 20 -15.12 -25.73 -25.43
CA ALA A 20 -15.58 -27.01 -25.97
C ALA A 20 -16.58 -27.65 -25.00
N ARG A 21 -17.87 -27.57 -25.33
CA ARG A 21 -18.92 -28.39 -24.73
C ARG A 21 -18.82 -29.82 -25.27
N ARG A 22 -18.66 -30.81 -24.39
CA ARG A 22 -19.22 -32.16 -24.56
C ARG A 22 -19.70 -32.68 -23.20
N GLY A 23 -20.97 -33.04 -23.13
CA GLY A 23 -21.62 -33.58 -21.94
C GLY A 23 -21.23 -35.04 -21.67
N GLY A 24 -21.21 -35.37 -20.38
CA GLY A 24 -21.03 -36.69 -19.77
C GLY A 24 -21.35 -36.58 -18.28
N PRO A 25 -21.80 -37.66 -17.62
CA PRO A 25 -22.89 -37.61 -16.64
C PRO A 25 -22.49 -37.06 -15.27
N ALA A 26 -23.45 -36.40 -14.62
CA ALA A 26 -23.38 -35.91 -13.26
C ALA A 26 -23.16 -37.06 -12.26
N LEU A 27 -21.99 -37.07 -11.61
CA LEU A 27 -21.71 -37.88 -10.42
C LEU A 27 -20.80 -37.09 -9.48
N GLY A 28 -21.26 -36.94 -8.23
CA GLY A 28 -20.54 -36.27 -7.15
C GLY A 28 -21.23 -34.97 -6.74
N GLY A 29 -22.26 -35.07 -5.89
CA GLY A 29 -22.73 -33.90 -5.15
C GLY A 29 -21.54 -33.31 -4.39
N ALA A 30 -21.30 -32.01 -4.54
CA ALA A 30 -20.25 -31.33 -3.80
C ALA A 30 -20.47 -31.61 -2.31
N THR A 31 -19.51 -32.28 -1.67
CA THR A 31 -19.45 -32.44 -0.23
C THR A 31 -19.63 -31.03 0.38
N PRO A 32 -20.51 -30.83 1.37
CA PRO A 32 -20.66 -29.52 1.98
C PRO A 32 -19.28 -29.07 2.46
N THR A 33 -18.76 -27.96 1.91
CA THR A 33 -17.53 -27.35 2.39
C THR A 33 -17.77 -27.01 3.86
N ALA A 34 -17.08 -27.69 4.77
CA ALA A 34 -17.23 -27.45 6.19
C ALA A 34 -16.98 -25.98 6.49
N THR A 35 -17.92 -25.31 7.17
CA THR A 35 -17.76 -23.91 7.56
C THR A 35 -16.53 -23.77 8.45
N PRO A 36 -15.57 -22.88 8.12
CA PRO A 36 -14.39 -22.67 8.95
C PRO A 36 -14.75 -22.27 10.37
N THR A 37 -14.08 -22.87 11.35
CA THR A 37 -14.28 -22.56 12.78
C THR A 37 -13.56 -21.25 13.12
N PRO A 38 -14.23 -20.20 13.62
CA PRO A 38 -13.55 -19.01 14.12
C PRO A 38 -12.66 -19.34 15.32
N VAL A 39 -11.40 -18.93 15.27
CA VAL A 39 -10.40 -19.17 16.32
C VAL A 39 -9.57 -17.92 16.59
N GLY A 40 -8.75 -17.99 17.64
CA GLY A 40 -7.87 -16.91 18.05
C GLY A 40 -8.46 -16.00 19.12
N THR A 41 -7.58 -15.39 19.91
CA THR A 41 -7.96 -14.43 20.96
C THR A 41 -7.41 -13.07 20.57
N ALA A 42 -8.30 -12.08 20.45
CA ALA A 42 -7.93 -10.72 20.05
C ALA A 42 -6.85 -10.13 20.98
N GLY A 43 -5.87 -9.44 20.41
CA GLY A 43 -4.71 -8.90 21.11
C GLY A 43 -3.59 -9.90 21.39
N THR A 44 -3.73 -11.17 21.00
CA THR A 44 -2.62 -12.14 21.13
C THR A 44 -1.52 -11.78 20.14
N THR A 45 -0.33 -11.44 20.63
CA THR A 45 0.86 -11.21 19.78
C THR A 45 1.23 -12.47 19.01
N VAL A 46 1.51 -12.32 17.72
CA VAL A 46 2.02 -13.37 16.84
C VAL A 46 3.54 -13.36 16.90
N GLN A 47 4.12 -14.41 17.47
CA GLN A 47 5.58 -14.60 17.50
C GLN A 47 6.13 -15.05 16.13
N THR A 48 6.72 -14.13 15.35
CA THR A 48 7.30 -14.42 14.03
C THR A 48 8.81 -14.65 14.05
N ASN A 49 9.47 -14.44 15.20
CA ASN A 49 10.92 -14.60 15.40
C ASN A 49 11.78 -13.81 14.37
N GLY A 50 11.34 -12.59 14.03
CA GLY A 50 12.01 -11.74 13.04
C GLY A 50 11.74 -12.15 11.59
N GLY A 51 10.79 -13.07 11.37
CA GLY A 51 10.32 -13.44 10.04
C GLY A 51 9.51 -12.34 9.34
N THR A 52 9.02 -11.36 10.10
CA THR A 52 8.22 -10.22 9.59
C THR A 52 8.87 -8.89 9.95
N VAL A 53 8.60 -7.88 9.13
CA VAL A 53 8.95 -6.47 9.37
C VAL A 53 7.95 -5.84 10.34
N ALA A 54 6.64 -6.11 10.16
CA ALA A 54 5.63 -5.66 11.10
C ALA A 54 5.49 -6.62 12.29
N ASP A 55 5.10 -6.07 13.43
CA ASP A 55 4.61 -6.82 14.58
C ASP A 55 3.11 -7.12 14.39
N TYR A 56 2.74 -8.39 14.44
CA TYR A 56 1.35 -8.81 14.25
C TYR A 56 0.67 -9.23 15.55
N GLN A 57 -0.63 -9.03 15.59
CA GLN A 57 -1.50 -9.58 16.61
C GLN A 57 -2.76 -10.19 16.00
N VAL A 58 -3.30 -11.22 16.65
CA VAL A 58 -4.60 -11.79 16.32
C VAL A 58 -5.69 -10.79 16.69
N GLY A 59 -6.69 -10.61 15.84
CA GLY A 59 -7.81 -9.72 16.07
C GLY A 59 -8.27 -8.99 14.81
N PRO A 60 -9.37 -8.24 14.91
CA PRO A 60 -9.89 -7.47 13.79
C PRO A 60 -8.90 -6.38 13.34
N PRO A 61 -9.05 -5.84 12.12
CA PRO A 61 -8.26 -4.71 11.66
C PRO A 61 -8.25 -3.57 12.68
N ARG A 62 -7.06 -3.10 13.05
CA ARG A 62 -6.87 -1.96 13.92
C ARG A 62 -5.73 -1.11 13.37
N ARG A 63 -6.05 0.13 12.96
CA ARG A 63 -5.05 1.11 12.55
C ARG A 63 -3.99 1.26 13.67
N PRO A 64 -2.70 1.10 13.36
CA PRO A 64 -1.64 1.36 14.33
C PRO A 64 -1.60 2.85 14.69
N ASP A 65 -0.87 3.17 15.75
CA ASP A 65 -0.62 4.57 16.11
C ASP A 65 0.45 5.15 15.18
N ILE A 66 0.02 5.66 14.03
CA ILE A 66 0.88 6.31 13.04
C ILE A 66 0.97 7.78 13.40
N HIS A 67 2.19 8.21 13.73
CA HIS A 67 2.55 9.61 13.97
C HIS A 67 3.07 10.23 12.68
N HIS A 68 2.62 11.46 12.41
CA HIS A 68 3.07 12.28 11.29
C HIS A 68 3.59 13.61 11.82
N ASP A 69 4.64 14.13 11.20
CA ASP A 69 5.05 15.51 11.43
C ASP A 69 4.09 16.51 10.74
N ASN A 70 4.27 17.79 11.07
CA ASN A 70 3.53 18.90 10.47
C ASN A 70 4.43 19.79 9.61
N GLY A 71 5.60 19.32 9.16
CA GLY A 71 6.52 20.06 8.31
C GLY A 71 6.83 21.46 8.84
N PHE A 72 6.57 22.49 8.03
CA PHE A 72 6.75 23.90 8.42
C PHE A 72 5.81 24.39 9.54
N LEU A 73 4.78 23.62 9.88
CA LEU A 73 3.87 23.88 11.00
C LEU A 73 4.18 23.02 12.22
N GLN A 74 5.28 22.24 12.23
CA GLN A 74 5.68 21.45 13.40
C GLN A 74 6.09 22.37 14.57
N ASN A 75 5.70 21.98 15.78
CA ASN A 75 6.12 22.66 17.00
C ASN A 75 7.65 22.47 17.20
N PRO A 76 8.46 23.54 17.18
CA PRO A 76 9.91 23.40 17.29
C PRO A 76 10.39 22.96 18.69
N ASN A 77 9.52 23.03 19.69
CA ASN A 77 9.82 22.58 21.06
C ASN A 77 9.40 21.13 21.32
N ASP A 78 8.58 20.55 20.44
CA ASP A 78 8.13 19.16 20.52
C ASP A 78 7.97 18.59 19.10
N PRO A 79 8.98 17.86 18.59
CA PRO A 79 8.91 17.26 17.25
C PRO A 79 7.83 16.16 17.14
N ASN A 80 7.27 15.70 18.26
CA ASN A 80 6.20 14.72 18.29
C ASN A 80 4.82 15.35 18.51
N ASP A 81 4.70 16.68 18.61
CA ASP A 81 3.39 17.35 18.76
C ASP A 81 2.52 17.04 17.54
N PRO A 82 1.38 16.35 17.70
CA PRO A 82 0.51 16.03 16.58
C PRO A 82 -0.23 17.26 16.05
N ASN A 83 -0.25 18.36 16.81
CA ASN A 83 -0.98 19.57 16.45
C ASN A 83 -0.08 20.56 15.70
N PRO A 84 -0.49 21.06 14.53
CA PRO A 84 0.23 22.13 13.87
C PRO A 84 0.16 23.43 14.66
N ILE A 85 1.23 24.23 14.60
CA ILE A 85 1.23 25.60 15.12
C ILE A 85 0.25 26.49 14.32
N PRO A 86 -0.28 27.58 14.92
CA PRO A 86 -1.16 28.50 14.22
C PRO A 86 -0.53 29.13 12.98
N THR A 87 -1.33 29.34 11.94
CA THR A 87 -0.90 30.05 10.73
C THR A 87 -0.75 31.56 10.97
N GLU A 88 0.08 32.17 10.14
CA GLU A 88 0.28 33.61 10.03
C GLU A 88 -0.68 34.24 9.02
N SER A 89 -0.92 35.54 9.11
CA SER A 89 -1.68 36.26 8.07
C SER A 89 -0.86 36.37 6.77
N PRO A 90 -1.45 36.04 5.60
CA PRO A 90 -0.75 36.17 4.32
C PRO A 90 -0.51 37.63 3.93
N GLY A 91 0.67 37.90 3.36
CA GLY A 91 0.97 39.17 2.68
C GLY A 91 0.70 39.11 1.17
N LEU A 92 0.82 40.25 0.48
CA LEU A 92 0.65 40.30 -0.99
C LEU A 92 1.61 39.36 -1.75
N GLY A 93 2.84 39.19 -1.24
CA GLY A 93 3.80 38.26 -1.82
C GLY A 93 3.36 36.80 -1.73
N ASP A 94 2.63 36.43 -0.67
CA ASP A 94 2.13 35.06 -0.48
C ASP A 94 1.00 34.76 -1.46
N TYR A 95 0.10 35.73 -1.70
CA TYR A 95 -0.92 35.62 -2.74
C TYR A 95 -0.33 35.55 -4.15
N ALA A 96 0.71 36.34 -4.43
CA ALA A 96 1.41 36.28 -5.72
C ALA A 96 2.08 34.92 -5.93
N ALA A 97 2.74 34.38 -4.89
CA ALA A 97 3.34 33.05 -4.92
C ALA A 97 2.28 31.95 -5.15
N ARG A 98 1.14 32.02 -4.45
CA ARG A 98 0.02 31.10 -4.69
C ARG A 98 -0.45 31.15 -6.14
N ALA A 99 -0.68 32.33 -6.70
CA ALA A 99 -1.11 32.49 -8.08
C ALA A 99 -0.08 31.93 -9.09
N GLU A 100 1.22 32.10 -8.81
CA GLU A 100 2.29 31.50 -9.62
C GLU A 100 2.19 29.97 -9.61
N TRP A 101 1.97 29.36 -8.44
CA TRP A 101 1.85 27.92 -8.30
C TRP A 101 0.58 27.34 -8.93
N GLU A 102 -0.55 28.04 -8.80
CA GLU A 102 -1.80 27.68 -9.50
C GLU A 102 -1.62 27.72 -11.03
N LEU A 103 -0.89 28.72 -11.54
CA LEU A 103 -0.55 28.81 -12.97
C LEU A 103 0.35 27.65 -13.41
N LYS A 104 1.39 27.32 -12.63
CA LYS A 104 2.28 26.17 -12.91
C LYS A 104 1.50 24.86 -12.93
N LEU A 105 0.64 24.63 -11.94
CA LEU A 105 -0.23 23.46 -11.87
C LEU A 105 -1.14 23.36 -13.10
N SER A 106 -1.81 24.45 -13.46
CA SER A 106 -2.69 24.51 -14.63
C SER A 106 -1.96 24.23 -15.94
N ALA A 107 -0.77 24.84 -16.11
CA ALA A 107 0.07 24.62 -17.28
C ALA A 107 0.58 23.17 -17.37
N ALA A 108 1.05 22.60 -16.25
CA ALA A 108 1.50 21.22 -16.17
C ALA A 108 0.38 20.23 -16.50
N ARG A 109 -0.83 20.46 -15.97
CA ARG A 109 -2.04 19.66 -16.25
C ARG A 109 -2.45 19.76 -17.71
N ALA A 110 -2.42 20.96 -18.29
CA ALA A 110 -2.72 21.16 -19.72
C ALA A 110 -1.71 20.41 -20.61
N ALA A 111 -0.43 20.41 -20.26
CA ALA A 111 0.62 19.73 -21.02
C ALA A 111 0.44 18.20 -21.07
N GLN A 112 -0.12 17.57 -20.02
CA GLN A 112 -0.37 16.11 -19.98
C GLN A 112 -1.22 15.62 -21.16
N GLY A 113 -2.10 16.46 -21.69
CA GLY A 113 -3.06 16.10 -22.74
C GLY A 113 -2.62 16.41 -24.16
N ILE A 114 -1.43 16.97 -24.38
CA ILE A 114 -0.99 17.45 -25.70
C ILE A 114 -0.06 16.43 -26.37
N PRO A 115 -0.50 15.75 -27.46
CA PRO A 115 0.35 14.82 -28.18
C PRO A 115 1.62 15.51 -28.71
N GLY A 116 2.79 14.90 -28.47
CA GLY A 116 4.07 15.37 -29.00
C GLY A 116 4.74 16.50 -28.22
N VAL A 117 4.13 17.02 -27.15
CA VAL A 117 4.82 17.91 -26.20
C VAL A 117 5.55 17.05 -25.17
N PRO A 118 6.87 17.18 -25.01
CA PRO A 118 7.60 16.50 -23.93
C PRO A 118 7.05 16.93 -22.57
N HIS A 119 6.57 15.96 -21.79
CA HIS A 119 6.10 16.16 -20.42
C HIS A 119 6.33 14.88 -19.62
N ASN A 120 6.42 15.03 -18.30
CA ASN A 120 6.42 13.90 -17.39
C ASN A 120 4.97 13.52 -17.11
N ASN A 121 4.64 12.22 -17.17
CA ASN A 121 3.29 11.74 -16.88
C ASN A 121 3.09 11.70 -15.35
N ILE A 122 2.48 12.74 -14.78
CA ILE A 122 2.40 12.94 -13.32
C ILE A 122 0.98 13.27 -12.78
N PRO A 123 -0.09 12.62 -13.28
CA PRO A 123 -1.46 13.00 -12.94
C PRO A 123 -1.75 12.93 -11.43
N ASP A 124 -1.27 11.90 -10.73
CA ASP A 124 -1.51 11.72 -9.30
C ASP A 124 -0.76 12.78 -8.47
N GLY A 125 0.44 13.16 -8.90
CA GLY A 125 1.20 14.26 -8.29
C GLY A 125 0.50 15.61 -8.46
N LEU A 126 -0.08 15.87 -9.65
CA LEU A 126 -0.84 17.10 -9.92
C LEU A 126 -2.15 17.16 -9.11
N ASP A 127 -2.86 16.04 -8.97
CA ASP A 127 -4.10 15.98 -8.18
C ASP A 127 -3.82 16.16 -6.68
N THR A 128 -2.70 15.64 -6.20
CA THR A 128 -2.25 15.80 -4.82
C THR A 128 -1.90 17.28 -4.55
N TYR A 129 -1.12 17.91 -5.44
CA TYR A 129 -0.79 19.33 -5.29
C TYR A 129 -1.99 20.28 -5.45
N ASP A 130 -2.95 19.94 -6.32
CA ASP A 130 -4.22 20.68 -6.41
C ASP A 130 -4.99 20.64 -5.09
N HIS A 131 -5.06 19.46 -4.46
CA HIS A 131 -5.71 19.30 -3.16
C HIS A 131 -4.98 20.05 -2.04
N PHE A 132 -3.66 20.17 -2.10
CA PHE A 132 -2.90 21.03 -1.20
C PHE A 132 -3.32 22.52 -1.29
N LEU A 133 -3.55 23.04 -2.50
CA LEU A 133 -3.94 24.44 -2.72
C LEU A 133 -5.43 24.72 -2.49
N HIS A 134 -6.29 23.74 -2.77
CA HIS A 134 -7.74 23.92 -2.88
C HIS A 134 -8.57 23.03 -1.96
N GLY A 135 -7.99 21.99 -1.38
CA GLY A 135 -8.67 20.99 -0.54
C GLY A 135 -8.91 21.43 0.90
N ASN A 136 -8.40 22.61 1.30
CA ASN A 136 -8.61 23.20 2.63
C ASN A 136 -8.26 22.27 3.81
N GLY A 137 -7.26 21.39 3.64
CA GLY A 137 -6.81 20.46 4.67
C GLY A 137 -7.73 19.25 4.88
N ALA A 138 -8.76 19.07 4.05
CA ALA A 138 -9.60 17.88 4.11
C ALA A 138 -8.77 16.63 3.79
N ASP A 139 -9.05 15.51 4.46
CA ASP A 139 -8.42 14.24 4.12
C ASP A 139 -8.72 13.85 2.68
N ARG A 140 -7.75 13.22 2.02
CA ARG A 140 -7.83 12.76 0.64
C ARG A 140 -7.73 11.24 0.59
N HIS A 141 -8.47 10.63 -0.33
CA HIS A 141 -8.27 9.23 -0.70
C HIS A 141 -7.60 9.14 -2.06
N PHE A 142 -6.62 8.26 -2.19
CA PHE A 142 -5.91 8.02 -3.44
C PHE A 142 -5.93 6.54 -3.84
N ASP A 143 -5.75 6.31 -5.13
CA ASP A 143 -5.79 4.98 -5.71
C ASP A 143 -4.46 4.25 -5.48
N TYR A 144 -4.38 3.50 -4.37
CA TYR A 144 -3.20 2.70 -4.05
C TYR A 144 -2.98 1.55 -5.04
N GLU A 145 -4.03 1.09 -5.73
CA GLU A 145 -3.92 0.08 -6.78
C GLU A 145 -3.10 0.63 -7.97
N ARG A 146 -3.29 1.90 -8.32
CA ARG A 146 -2.46 2.57 -9.33
C ARG A 146 -1.00 2.65 -8.91
N PHE A 147 -0.71 2.94 -7.64
CA PHE A 147 0.69 2.97 -7.16
C PHE A 147 1.37 1.61 -7.38
N VAL A 148 0.75 0.54 -6.87
CA VAL A 148 1.35 -0.81 -6.95
C VAL A 148 1.37 -1.41 -8.35
N SER A 149 0.64 -0.84 -9.31
CA SER A 149 0.63 -1.29 -10.71
C SER A 149 1.54 -0.47 -11.62
N THR A 150 1.79 0.81 -11.29
CA THR A 150 2.51 1.74 -12.18
C THR A 150 3.89 2.17 -11.68
N ASP A 151 4.22 1.93 -10.42
CA ASP A 151 5.54 2.22 -9.84
C ASP A 151 6.30 0.94 -9.47
N PRO A 152 7.57 0.76 -9.87
CA PRO A 152 8.37 -0.38 -9.45
C PRO A 152 8.49 -0.51 -7.91
N ALA A 153 8.60 0.60 -7.18
CA ALA A 153 8.60 0.58 -5.72
C ALA A 153 7.25 0.10 -5.18
N GLY A 154 6.14 0.52 -5.79
CA GLY A 154 4.80 0.05 -5.41
C GLY A 154 4.62 -1.46 -5.61
N GLN A 155 5.16 -2.01 -6.71
CA GLN A 155 5.16 -3.46 -6.95
C GLN A 155 5.95 -4.21 -5.87
N ALA A 156 7.12 -3.68 -5.47
CA ALA A 156 7.92 -4.23 -4.38
C ALA A 156 7.18 -4.16 -3.02
N VAL A 157 6.56 -3.02 -2.71
CA VAL A 157 5.77 -2.82 -1.48
C VAL A 157 4.63 -3.83 -1.38
N LEU A 158 3.87 -4.05 -2.47
CA LEU A 158 2.79 -5.05 -2.49
C LEU A 158 3.32 -6.47 -2.28
N THR A 159 4.40 -6.82 -2.99
CA THR A 159 5.02 -8.15 -2.89
C THR A 159 5.49 -8.43 -1.48
N ASN A 160 6.20 -7.48 -0.87
CA ASN A 160 6.76 -7.65 0.47
C ASN A 160 5.69 -7.58 1.55
N SER A 161 4.67 -6.72 1.43
CA SER A 161 3.52 -6.70 2.33
C SER A 161 2.75 -8.02 2.32
N THR A 162 2.57 -8.62 1.12
CA THR A 162 1.91 -9.92 0.98
C THR A 162 2.71 -11.00 1.68
N ARG A 163 4.02 -11.09 1.41
CA ARG A 163 4.91 -12.08 2.05
C ARG A 163 4.94 -11.93 3.57
N ASP A 164 5.06 -10.70 4.05
CA ASP A 164 5.08 -10.37 5.47
C ASP A 164 3.79 -10.87 6.18
N THR A 165 2.64 -10.61 5.56
CA THR A 165 1.34 -11.05 6.10
C THR A 165 1.17 -12.58 6.05
N GLN A 166 1.68 -13.25 5.00
CA GLN A 166 1.66 -14.73 4.91
C GLN A 166 2.50 -15.38 6.02
N GLN A 167 3.69 -14.84 6.31
CA GLN A 167 4.55 -15.33 7.37
C GLN A 167 3.88 -15.15 8.75
N ALA A 168 3.22 -14.02 8.97
CA ALA A 168 2.42 -13.79 10.17
C ALA A 168 1.24 -14.77 10.29
N ALA A 169 0.54 -15.04 9.18
CA ALA A 169 -0.58 -15.98 9.15
C ALA A 169 -0.15 -17.42 9.52
N GLU A 170 0.95 -17.90 8.94
CA GLU A 170 1.52 -19.22 9.28
C GLU A 170 1.97 -19.28 10.73
N ALA A 171 2.66 -18.25 11.23
CA ALA A 171 3.11 -18.19 12.62
C ALA A 171 1.93 -18.19 13.60
N ALA A 172 0.88 -17.42 13.30
CA ALA A 172 -0.33 -17.34 14.12
C ALA A 172 -1.04 -18.70 14.17
N TYR A 173 -1.24 -19.36 13.02
CA TYR A 173 -1.83 -20.69 12.96
C TYR A 173 -1.01 -21.72 13.74
N ASN A 174 0.32 -21.73 13.57
CA ASN A 174 1.22 -22.63 14.28
C ASN A 174 1.16 -22.46 15.81
N GLN A 175 1.02 -21.22 16.29
CA GLN A 175 0.80 -20.95 17.72
C GLN A 175 -0.58 -21.41 18.20
N MET A 176 -1.62 -21.31 17.37
CA MET A 176 -2.96 -21.78 17.72
C MET A 176 -3.01 -23.31 17.82
N ILE A 177 -2.45 -24.05 16.86
CA ILE A 177 -2.42 -25.52 16.92
C ILE A 177 -1.54 -26.04 18.06
N ALA A 178 -0.47 -25.32 18.43
CA ALA A 178 0.36 -25.68 19.58
C ALA A 178 -0.41 -25.57 20.90
N ARG A 179 -1.37 -24.63 20.99
CA ARG A 179 -2.25 -24.45 22.15
C ARG A 179 -3.45 -25.39 22.14
N ASP A 180 -4.02 -25.64 20.96
CA ASP A 180 -5.13 -26.57 20.76
C ASP A 180 -4.88 -27.45 19.52
N PRO A 181 -4.27 -28.64 19.71
CA PRO A 181 -3.99 -29.58 18.62
C PRO A 181 -5.24 -30.07 17.87
N SER A 182 -6.45 -29.90 18.44
CA SER A 182 -7.69 -30.31 17.78
C SER A 182 -7.99 -29.48 16.53
N LEU A 183 -7.38 -28.29 16.40
CA LEU A 183 -7.55 -27.38 15.27
C LEU A 183 -6.93 -27.92 13.97
N ALA A 184 -5.87 -28.72 14.05
CA ALA A 184 -5.12 -29.17 12.87
C ALA A 184 -5.92 -30.06 11.89
N GLY A 185 -7.02 -30.66 12.34
CA GLY A 185 -7.84 -31.59 11.55
C GLY A 185 -9.09 -30.99 10.90
N LYS A 186 -9.31 -29.67 10.99
CA LYS A 186 -10.53 -29.02 10.49
C LYS A 186 -10.25 -27.62 9.93
N PRO A 187 -11.09 -27.10 9.02
CA PRO A 187 -10.97 -25.73 8.57
C PRO A 187 -11.13 -24.74 9.71
N VAL A 188 -10.23 -23.76 9.81
CA VAL A 188 -10.26 -22.70 10.83
C VAL A 188 -10.13 -21.33 10.17
N THR A 189 -10.69 -20.30 10.80
CA THR A 189 -10.57 -18.91 10.35
C THR A 189 -10.22 -17.98 11.51
N PHE A 190 -9.37 -17.00 11.26
CA PHE A 190 -8.97 -15.99 12.24
C PHE A 190 -8.58 -14.69 11.54
N GLN A 191 -8.46 -13.61 12.31
CA GLN A 191 -8.01 -12.32 11.79
C GLN A 191 -6.67 -11.95 12.39
N ILE A 192 -5.85 -11.24 11.62
CA ILE A 192 -4.58 -10.65 12.06
C ILE A 192 -4.50 -9.18 11.62
N THR A 193 -3.78 -8.37 12.39
CA THR A 193 -3.46 -6.98 12.07
C THR A 193 -2.01 -6.69 12.43
N GLY A 194 -1.29 -6.00 11.56
CA GLY A 194 0.11 -5.63 11.72
C GLY A 194 0.31 -4.20 12.21
N SER A 195 1.49 -3.93 12.75
CA SER A 195 1.99 -2.57 13.01
C SER A 195 2.28 -1.82 11.71
N GLN A 196 2.65 -0.54 11.84
CA GLN A 196 3.09 0.27 10.71
C GLN A 196 4.42 -0.23 10.13
N ILE A 197 4.59 -0.04 8.83
CA ILE A 197 5.82 -0.24 8.06
C ILE A 197 6.09 1.05 7.28
N GLY A 198 7.31 1.57 7.36
CA GLY A 198 7.73 2.73 6.57
C GLY A 198 8.10 2.35 5.13
N VAL A 199 7.43 2.97 4.16
CA VAL A 199 7.81 2.98 2.75
C VAL A 199 8.76 4.15 2.51
N GLY A 200 9.91 3.86 1.90
CA GLY A 200 11.02 4.81 1.74
C GLY A 200 12.14 4.63 2.76
N SER A 201 12.01 3.75 3.74
CA SER A 201 12.99 3.56 4.82
C SER A 201 13.87 2.32 4.68
N SER A 202 13.66 1.47 3.67
CA SER A 202 14.46 0.25 3.48
C SER A 202 14.46 -0.25 2.03
N GLU A 203 15.35 -1.19 1.71
CA GLU A 203 15.34 -1.86 0.40
C GLU A 203 14.09 -2.71 0.16
N GLN A 204 13.48 -3.26 1.23
CA GLN A 204 12.26 -4.06 1.12
C GLN A 204 11.02 -3.20 0.89
N PHE A 205 11.02 -1.98 1.42
CA PHE A 205 9.95 -1.01 1.25
C PHE A 205 10.56 0.29 0.69
N PRO A 206 10.93 0.28 -0.61
CA PRO A 206 11.69 1.37 -1.22
C PRO A 206 10.86 2.63 -1.40
N TYR A 207 11.55 3.76 -1.56
CA TYR A 207 10.92 5.05 -1.89
C TYR A 207 10.35 5.01 -3.31
N PRO A 208 9.22 5.68 -3.61
CA PRO A 208 8.67 5.74 -4.96
C PRO A 208 9.71 6.11 -6.03
N GLU A 209 9.71 5.38 -7.15
CA GLU A 209 10.72 5.56 -8.20
C GLU A 209 10.30 6.58 -9.26
N THR A 210 9.01 6.63 -9.60
CA THR A 210 8.51 7.55 -10.64
C THR A 210 8.22 8.93 -10.05
N GLU A 211 8.47 9.98 -10.83
CA GLU A 211 8.15 11.35 -10.41
C GLU A 211 6.70 11.53 -9.96
N ASN A 212 5.78 10.83 -10.63
CA ASN A 212 4.36 10.88 -10.29
C ASN A 212 4.14 10.51 -8.82
N TRP A 213 4.67 9.37 -8.39
CA TRP A 213 4.47 8.85 -7.03
C TRP A 213 5.39 9.49 -6.00
N GLN A 214 6.57 9.96 -6.40
CA GLN A 214 7.41 10.82 -5.57
C GLN A 214 6.67 12.10 -5.15
N LYS A 215 5.88 12.69 -6.07
CA LYS A 215 5.09 13.90 -5.80
C LYS A 215 3.72 13.62 -5.20
N ALA A 216 3.13 12.45 -5.46
CA ALA A 216 1.77 12.12 -5.01
C ALA A 216 1.70 11.61 -3.57
N ILE A 217 2.73 10.87 -3.13
CA ILE A 217 2.72 10.23 -1.80
C ILE A 217 4.11 10.13 -1.16
N GLY A 218 5.19 10.13 -1.94
CA GLY A 218 6.54 10.05 -1.39
C GLY A 218 6.74 8.88 -0.44
N GLY A 219 7.55 9.10 0.61
CA GLY A 219 7.70 8.15 1.70
C GLY A 219 6.46 8.20 2.59
N HIS A 220 5.91 7.04 2.93
CA HIS A 220 4.62 6.95 3.62
C HIS A 220 4.56 5.71 4.50
N SER A 221 3.53 5.60 5.33
CA SER A 221 3.31 4.41 6.16
C SER A 221 2.34 3.45 5.51
N VAL A 222 2.57 2.15 5.69
CA VAL A 222 1.60 1.11 5.37
C VAL A 222 1.36 0.18 6.55
N TRP A 223 0.22 -0.50 6.58
CA TRP A 223 -0.03 -1.58 7.53
C TRP A 223 -1.00 -2.60 6.93
N ASN A 224 -0.88 -3.85 7.36
CA ASN A 224 -1.66 -4.98 6.84
C ASN A 224 -2.71 -5.44 7.84
N SER A 225 -3.87 -5.81 7.32
CA SER A 225 -4.86 -6.60 8.08
C SER A 225 -5.40 -7.70 7.19
N ALA A 226 -5.73 -8.85 7.77
CA ALA A 226 -6.22 -9.97 6.98
C ALA A 226 -7.20 -10.86 7.74
N THR A 227 -8.16 -11.41 6.99
CA THR A 227 -8.92 -12.59 7.40
C THR A 227 -8.26 -13.81 6.76
N VAL A 228 -7.81 -14.74 7.59
CA VAL A 228 -7.11 -15.96 7.17
C VAL A 228 -8.05 -17.14 7.38
N THR A 229 -8.11 -18.03 6.39
CA THR A 229 -8.76 -19.33 6.48
C THR A 229 -7.75 -20.41 6.17
N VAL A 230 -7.62 -21.39 7.05
CA VAL A 230 -6.68 -22.51 6.90
C VAL A 230 -7.49 -23.78 6.73
N TYR A 231 -7.17 -24.55 5.70
CA TYR A 231 -7.77 -25.85 5.43
C TYR A 231 -6.76 -26.95 5.75
N PRO A 232 -7.19 -28.04 6.41
CA PRO A 232 -6.32 -29.17 6.69
C PRO A 232 -5.83 -29.80 5.38
N PRO A 233 -4.67 -30.48 5.40
CA PRO A 233 -4.16 -31.15 4.23
C PRO A 233 -5.12 -32.23 3.72
N GLU A 234 -5.23 -32.37 2.39
CA GLU A 234 -6.07 -33.40 1.76
C GLU A 234 -5.54 -34.83 2.00
N THR A 235 -4.25 -34.96 2.27
CA THR A 235 -3.57 -36.24 2.55
C THR A 235 -2.92 -36.23 3.95
N PRO A 236 -2.93 -37.36 4.67
CA PRO A 236 -2.22 -37.46 5.95
C PRO A 236 -0.73 -37.10 5.80
N GLY A 237 -0.24 -36.19 6.65
CA GLY A 237 1.14 -35.69 6.60
C GLY A 237 1.40 -34.64 5.53
N GLY A 238 0.38 -34.21 4.77
CA GLY A 238 0.46 -33.06 3.88
C GLY A 238 0.52 -31.73 4.64
N LYS A 239 0.72 -30.64 3.90
CA LYS A 239 0.73 -29.28 4.44
C LYS A 239 -0.66 -28.63 4.32
N PRO A 240 -1.10 -27.83 5.31
CA PRO A 240 -2.35 -27.11 5.22
C PRO A 240 -2.30 -26.04 4.12
N ARG A 241 -3.48 -25.75 3.57
CA ARG A 241 -3.68 -24.70 2.55
C ARG A 241 -4.23 -23.46 3.23
N PHE A 242 -3.64 -22.32 2.93
CA PHE A 242 -4.05 -21.01 3.43
C PHE A 242 -4.79 -20.24 2.34
N GLU A 243 -5.87 -19.59 2.73
CA GLU A 243 -6.55 -18.52 1.99
C GLU A 243 -6.53 -17.27 2.86
N MET A 244 -6.27 -16.11 2.27
CA MET A 244 -6.16 -14.85 2.98
C MET A 244 -6.82 -13.73 2.17
N ASP A 245 -7.80 -13.09 2.78
CA ASP A 245 -8.32 -11.81 2.30
C ASP A 245 -7.57 -10.70 3.05
N MET A 246 -6.55 -10.15 2.38
CA MET A 246 -5.67 -9.12 2.90
C MET A 246 -6.17 -7.73 2.47
N THR A 247 -6.13 -6.77 3.39
CA THR A 247 -6.21 -5.34 3.10
C THR A 247 -4.88 -4.70 3.48
N LEU A 248 -4.25 -4.06 2.50
CA LEU A 248 -3.08 -3.20 2.67
C LEU A 248 -3.59 -1.76 2.76
N HIS A 249 -3.29 -1.10 3.86
CA HIS A 249 -3.66 0.28 4.14
C HIS A 249 -2.42 1.15 4.00
N ALA A 250 -2.56 2.31 3.35
CA ALA A 250 -1.53 3.30 3.16
C ALA A 250 -1.97 4.63 3.77
N GLU A 251 -1.03 5.31 4.39
CA GLU A 251 -1.27 6.59 5.04
C GLU A 251 -0.04 7.49 4.96
N ASP A 252 -0.27 8.74 4.61
CA ASP A 252 0.75 9.78 4.56
C ASP A 252 0.18 11.11 5.06
N ARG A 253 1.04 11.98 5.56
CA ARG A 253 0.72 13.39 5.72
C ARG A 253 1.39 14.17 4.60
N TYR A 254 0.57 14.64 3.67
CA TYR A 254 1.07 15.53 2.63
C TYR A 254 1.37 16.90 3.24
N ASN A 255 2.65 17.22 3.39
CA ASN A 255 3.15 18.48 3.90
C ASN A 255 4.49 18.84 3.23
N PHE A 256 5.02 20.03 3.52
CA PHE A 256 6.35 20.44 3.07
C PHE A 256 7.33 20.54 4.24
N ASN A 257 8.54 20.01 4.04
CA ASN A 257 9.50 19.79 5.13
C ASN A 257 10.69 20.75 5.08
N PRO A 258 11.05 21.41 6.20
CA PRO A 258 12.23 22.27 6.27
C PRO A 258 13.51 21.54 5.83
N GLY A 259 14.25 22.13 4.90
CA GLY A 259 15.52 21.59 4.40
C GLY A 259 15.40 20.50 3.33
N GLN A 260 14.17 20.07 3.00
CA GLN A 260 13.89 19.18 1.88
C GLN A 260 13.68 19.98 0.58
N GLN A 261 13.72 19.27 -0.54
CA GLN A 261 13.45 19.82 -1.86
C GLN A 261 12.89 18.74 -2.78
N ASP A 262 12.16 19.19 -3.80
CA ASP A 262 11.72 18.33 -4.88
C ASP A 262 12.91 17.68 -5.60
N ILE A 263 12.89 16.35 -5.73
CA ILE A 263 13.99 15.55 -6.27
C ILE A 263 14.35 15.97 -7.69
N ASN A 264 13.34 16.21 -8.54
CA ASN A 264 13.55 16.43 -9.97
C ASN A 264 13.79 17.89 -10.34
N THR A 265 13.11 18.83 -9.69
CA THR A 265 13.26 20.27 -10.00
C THR A 265 14.27 20.98 -9.10
N GLY A 266 14.61 20.40 -7.95
CA GLY A 266 15.40 21.06 -6.91
C GLY A 266 14.66 22.22 -6.24
N THR A 267 13.35 22.37 -6.45
CA THR A 267 12.55 23.40 -5.78
C THR A 267 12.57 23.12 -4.28
N PRO A 268 13.06 24.04 -3.44
CA PRO A 268 13.03 23.85 -1.99
C PRO A 268 11.61 23.80 -1.47
N ASP A 269 11.34 22.92 -0.52
CA ASP A 269 10.04 22.78 0.13
C ASP A 269 9.58 24.08 0.78
N ALA A 270 10.52 24.94 1.19
CA ALA A 270 10.24 26.27 1.72
C ALA A 270 9.40 27.17 0.77
N ALA A 271 9.43 26.92 -0.54
CA ALA A 271 8.62 27.65 -1.52
C ALA A 271 7.12 27.38 -1.33
N ASN A 272 6.74 26.14 -1.02
CA ASN A 272 5.34 25.74 -0.77
C ASN A 272 4.98 25.76 0.72
N GLY A 273 5.94 25.49 1.61
CA GLY A 273 5.77 25.61 3.05
C GLY A 273 5.44 27.04 3.51
N ARG A 274 5.77 28.06 2.72
CA ARG A 274 5.26 29.42 2.97
C ARG A 274 3.74 29.52 2.79
N LEU A 275 3.17 28.78 1.84
CA LEU A 275 1.72 28.72 1.66
C LEU A 275 1.06 28.02 2.85
N GLU A 276 1.65 26.95 3.39
CA GLU A 276 1.18 26.29 4.62
C GLU A 276 1.16 27.24 5.81
N ARG A 277 2.30 27.89 6.07
CA ARG A 277 2.43 28.83 7.19
C ARG A 277 1.43 29.97 7.14
N THR A 278 0.93 30.33 5.97
CA THR A 278 -0.01 31.44 5.78
C THR A 278 -1.46 31.00 5.56
N GLY A 279 -1.74 29.70 5.60
CA GLY A 279 -3.06 29.13 5.32
C GLY A 279 -3.51 29.29 3.86
N LEU A 280 -2.57 29.57 2.94
CA LEU A 280 -2.83 29.63 1.50
C LEU A 280 -2.63 28.28 0.81
N GLY A 281 -1.99 27.33 1.47
CA GLY A 281 -1.95 25.90 1.18
C GLY A 281 -2.15 25.14 2.48
N HIS A 282 -2.60 23.89 2.39
CA HIS A 282 -3.00 23.14 3.58
C HIS A 282 -2.43 21.73 3.52
N GLN A 283 -1.65 21.36 4.53
CA GLN A 283 -1.32 19.96 4.78
C GLN A 283 -2.59 19.16 5.08
N TYR A 284 -2.59 17.88 4.71
CA TYR A 284 -3.74 16.98 4.91
C TYR A 284 -3.27 15.52 5.01
N THR A 285 -4.14 14.65 5.54
CA THR A 285 -3.86 13.22 5.57
C THR A 285 -4.35 12.56 4.29
N ASN A 286 -3.51 11.73 3.70
CA ASN A 286 -3.79 11.00 2.47
C ASN A 286 -3.92 9.51 2.79
N TYR A 287 -5.02 8.90 2.40
CA TYR A 287 -5.35 7.51 2.69
C TYR A 287 -5.49 6.69 1.41
N GLY A 288 -4.95 5.48 1.42
CA GLY A 288 -5.09 4.51 0.34
C GLY A 288 -5.38 3.13 0.89
N THR A 289 -6.16 2.33 0.17
CA THR A 289 -6.33 0.92 0.50
C THR A 289 -6.36 0.09 -0.76
N LEU A 290 -5.80 -1.12 -0.69
CA LEU A 290 -6.05 -2.16 -1.69
C LEU A 290 -6.33 -3.49 -1.01
N GLN A 291 -6.95 -4.41 -1.76
CA GLN A 291 -7.30 -5.73 -1.26
C GLN A 291 -6.78 -6.84 -2.17
N ARG A 292 -6.32 -7.93 -1.56
CA ARG A 292 -5.85 -9.14 -2.25
C ARG A 292 -6.43 -10.39 -1.63
N HIS A 293 -6.88 -11.29 -2.49
CA HIS A 293 -7.17 -12.67 -2.13
C HIS A 293 -5.94 -13.50 -2.48
N VAL A 294 -5.31 -14.06 -1.46
CA VAL A 294 -4.04 -14.77 -1.57
C VAL A 294 -4.24 -16.22 -1.15
N THR A 295 -3.76 -17.17 -1.95
CA THR A 295 -3.82 -18.61 -1.63
C THR A 295 -2.46 -19.25 -1.77
N TRP A 296 -2.03 -20.02 -0.77
CA TRP A 296 -0.76 -20.75 -0.78
C TRP A 296 -0.81 -22.01 0.12
N ASN A 297 0.21 -22.86 0.03
CA ASN A 297 0.40 -23.96 0.97
C ASN A 297 1.49 -23.58 1.97
N GLU A 298 1.35 -24.04 3.22
CA GLU A 298 2.28 -23.70 4.31
C GLU A 298 3.76 -23.87 3.92
N GLY A 299 4.60 -22.90 4.27
CA GLY A 299 6.03 -22.93 3.98
C GLY A 299 6.37 -22.91 2.49
N SER A 300 5.43 -22.47 1.65
CA SER A 300 5.65 -22.17 0.22
C SER A 300 4.99 -20.85 -0.20
N PRO A 301 5.20 -19.74 0.56
CA PRO A 301 4.56 -18.45 0.26
C PRO A 301 4.97 -17.86 -1.10
N GLU A 302 6.14 -18.23 -1.62
CA GLU A 302 6.62 -17.83 -2.94
C GLU A 302 5.78 -18.40 -4.11
N ASN A 303 5.04 -19.48 -3.87
CA ASN A 303 4.15 -20.10 -4.86
C ASN A 303 2.70 -19.62 -4.73
N ALA A 304 2.48 -18.53 -4.00
CA ALA A 304 1.14 -18.01 -3.79
C ALA A 304 0.50 -17.51 -5.08
N THR A 305 -0.81 -17.71 -5.18
CA THR A 305 -1.64 -16.98 -6.13
C THR A 305 -2.22 -15.77 -5.43
N SER A 306 -2.15 -14.60 -6.07
CA SER A 306 -2.67 -13.34 -5.54
C SER A 306 -3.52 -12.66 -6.61
N ARG A 307 -4.72 -12.24 -6.24
CA ARG A 307 -5.65 -11.51 -7.14
C ARG A 307 -6.36 -10.38 -6.38
N PRO A 308 -6.70 -9.26 -7.04
CA PRO A 308 -7.50 -8.22 -6.42
C PRO A 308 -8.85 -8.74 -5.89
N ILE A 309 -9.28 -8.24 -4.74
CA ILE A 309 -10.65 -8.42 -4.23
C ILE A 309 -11.45 -7.19 -4.68
N GLY A 310 -12.50 -7.39 -5.46
CA GLY A 310 -13.39 -6.29 -5.87
C GLY A 310 -12.88 -5.37 -6.98
N GLY A 311 -11.83 -5.76 -7.73
CA GLY A 311 -11.36 -5.02 -8.90
C GLY A 311 -12.03 -5.47 -10.20
N ARG A 312 -12.56 -4.51 -10.96
CA ARG A 312 -12.67 -4.60 -12.44
C ARG A 312 -11.30 -4.36 -13.05
#